data_AF-W4LTQ2-F1
#
_entry.id   AF-W4LTQ2-F1
#
_cell.length_a   1.000
_cell.length_b   1.000
_cell.length_c   1.000
_cell.angle_alpha   90.00
_cell.angle_beta   90.00
_cell.angle_gamma   90.00
#
_symmetry.space_group_name_H-M   'P 1'
#
loop_
_entity.id
_entity.type
_entity.pdbx_description
1 polymer ?
#
loop_
_entity_poly.entity_id
_entity_poly.type
_entity_poly.pdbx_seq_one_letter_code
_entity_poly.pdbx_strand_id
1 'polypeptide(L)'
;DPPSLTRHFLSNIEVEAGDAPSEFRVFCNFIVYRSRGDHQQDFYVGQREDRLRRGDDGQLKIARRKIVLDQNVLLAKNISTFF
;
A
#
# COMPACT_ATOMS: atom_id res chain seq x y z
N ASP A 1 -17.10 15.36 -9.57
CA ASP A 1 -15.79 14.87 -10.04
C ASP A 1 -15.79 13.35 -10.04
N PRO A 2 -15.58 12.69 -11.19
CA PRO A 2 -15.54 11.23 -11.22
C PRO A 2 -14.39 10.72 -10.33
N PRO A 3 -14.59 9.58 -9.64
CA PRO A 3 -13.55 8.98 -8.82
C PRO A 3 -12.35 8.57 -9.69
N SER A 4 -11.15 8.59 -9.09
CA SER A 4 -9.96 8.13 -9.79
C SER A 4 -10.02 6.62 -10.05
N LEU A 5 -9.62 6.20 -11.23
CA LEU A 5 -9.43 4.79 -11.56
C LEU A 5 -8.08 4.36 -10.99
N THR A 6 -8.09 3.39 -10.08
CA THR A 6 -6.88 2.93 -9.40
C THR A 6 -6.64 1.44 -9.64
N ARG A 7 -5.36 1.07 -9.67
CA ARG A 7 -4.91 -0.33 -9.74
C ARG A 7 -3.69 -0.51 -8.85
N HIS A 8 -3.79 -1.44 -7.92
CA HIS A 8 -2.72 -1.76 -6.98
C HIS A 8 -2.13 -3.10 -7.38
N PHE A 9 -0.89 -3.08 -7.85
CA PHE A 9 -0.09 -4.28 -8.03
C PHE A 9 0.79 -4.43 -6.79
N LEU A 10 0.72 -5.59 -6.17
CA LEU A 10 1.51 -5.97 -5.01
C LEU A 10 2.32 -7.20 -5.40
N SER A 11 3.61 -7.19 -5.14
CA SER A 11 4.53 -8.28 -5.47
C SER A 11 5.60 -8.41 -4.39
N ASN A 12 6.44 -9.45 -4.49
CA ASN A 12 7.57 -9.68 -3.60
C ASN A 12 7.10 -9.71 -2.14
N ILE A 13 6.02 -10.44 -1.88
CA ILE A 13 5.40 -10.51 -0.57
C ILE A 13 6.24 -11.44 0.31
N GLU A 14 6.75 -10.91 1.40
CA GLU A 14 7.47 -11.64 2.44
C GLU A 14 6.73 -11.48 3.77
N VAL A 15 6.67 -12.56 4.55
CA VAL A 15 5.92 -12.60 5.80
C VAL A 15 6.80 -13.21 6.89
N GLU A 16 6.89 -12.49 8.00
CA GLU A 16 7.58 -12.91 9.22
C GLU A 16 6.61 -12.95 10.40
N ALA A 17 6.96 -13.73 11.42
CA ALA A 17 6.28 -13.66 12.71
C ALA A 17 6.47 -12.26 13.33
N GLY A 18 5.40 -11.72 13.91
CA GLY A 18 5.46 -10.47 14.67
C GLY A 18 5.92 -10.68 16.10
N ASP A 19 5.78 -9.63 16.92
CA ASP A 19 6.24 -9.67 18.33
C ASP A 19 5.31 -10.51 19.22
N ALA A 20 4.11 -10.83 18.72
CA ALA A 20 3.10 -11.61 19.42
C ALA A 20 2.57 -12.75 18.51
N PRO A 21 2.04 -13.85 19.08
CA PRO A 21 1.57 -14.99 18.30
C PRO A 21 0.47 -14.66 17.27
N SER A 22 -0.33 -13.63 17.52
CA SER A 22 -1.39 -13.16 16.61
C SER A 22 -0.92 -12.09 15.63
N GLU A 23 0.38 -11.84 15.54
CA GLU A 23 0.93 -10.73 14.78
C GLU A 23 1.89 -11.19 13.69
N PHE A 24 1.91 -10.43 12.58
CA PHE A 24 2.75 -10.68 11.42
C PHE A 24 3.39 -9.38 10.96
N ARG A 25 4.66 -9.45 10.56
CA ARG A 25 5.33 -8.40 9.80
C ARG A 25 5.28 -8.80 8.33
N VAL A 26 4.78 -7.92 7.48
CA VAL A 26 4.59 -8.19 6.05
C VAL A 26 5.28 -7.12 5.24
N PHE A 27 6.13 -7.55 4.33
CA PHE A 27 6.87 -6.69 3.41
C PHE A 27 6.35 -6.95 2.00
N CYS A 28 6.20 -5.90 1.20
CA CYS A 28 5.90 -6.06 -0.22
C CYS A 28 6.34 -4.83 -1.02
N ASN A 29 6.58 -5.04 -2.31
CA ASN A 29 6.73 -3.96 -3.27
C ASN A 29 5.36 -3.67 -3.91
N PHE A 30 5.15 -2.42 -4.31
CA PHE A 30 3.92 -2.02 -4.99
C PHE A 30 4.17 -1.15 -6.22
N ILE A 31 3.23 -1.26 -7.17
CA ILE A 31 2.95 -0.25 -8.18
C ILE A 31 1.48 0.13 -8.04
N VAL A 32 1.21 1.40 -7.73
CA VAL A 32 -0.14 1.96 -7.78
C VAL A 32 -0.25 2.84 -9.01
N TYR A 33 -1.07 2.41 -9.95
CA TYR A 33 -1.48 3.20 -11.09
C TYR A 33 -2.77 3.97 -10.76
N ARG A 34 -2.80 5.26 -11.08
CA ARG A 34 -3.97 6.12 -10.96
C ARG A 34 -4.23 6.84 -12.29
N SER A 35 -5.45 6.78 -12.79
CA SER A 35 -5.94 7.60 -13.91
C SER A 35 -7.13 8.47 -13.48
N ARG A 36 -7.15 9.73 -13.94
CA ARG A 36 -8.23 10.69 -13.64
C ARG A 36 -8.48 11.64 -14.80
N GLY A 37 -9.76 11.88 -15.11
CA GLY A 37 -10.15 12.70 -16.25
C GLY A 37 -9.60 12.11 -17.56
N ASP A 38 -9.31 12.97 -18.53
CA ASP A 38 -8.97 12.50 -19.88
C ASP A 38 -7.50 12.10 -20.03
N HIS A 39 -6.58 12.75 -19.29
CA HIS A 39 -5.14 12.65 -19.55
C HIS A 39 -4.25 12.53 -18.31
N GLN A 40 -4.79 12.63 -17.09
CA GLN A 40 -3.95 12.55 -15.89
C GLN A 40 -3.69 11.09 -15.53
N GLN A 41 -2.41 10.70 -15.55
CA GLN A 41 -1.93 9.39 -15.16
C GLN A 41 -0.77 9.54 -14.19
N ASP A 42 -0.81 8.82 -13.08
CA ASP A 42 0.23 8.81 -12.07
C ASP A 42 0.63 7.37 -11.75
N PHE A 43 1.93 7.13 -11.61
CA PHE A 43 2.48 5.91 -11.07
C PHE A 43 3.16 6.21 -9.74
N TYR A 44 2.79 5.45 -8.72
CA TYR A 44 3.49 5.41 -7.45
C TYR A 44 4.15 4.05 -7.33
N VAL A 45 5.46 4.05 -7.10
CA VAL A 45 6.28 2.84 -6.96
C VAL A 45 6.99 2.92 -5.62
N GLY A 46 7.04 1.79 -4.92
CA GLY A 46 7.69 1.75 -3.62
C GLY A 46 7.44 0.45 -2.88
N GLN A 47 7.59 0.53 -1.56
CA GLN A 47 7.52 -0.61 -0.65
C GLN A 47 6.54 -0.34 0.49
N ARG A 48 5.90 -1.40 1.00
CA ARG A 48 5.13 -1.36 2.25
C ARG A 48 5.73 -2.27 3.28
N GLU A 49 5.78 -1.76 4.51
CA GLU A 49 6.06 -2.51 5.72
C GLU A 49 4.80 -2.49 6.61
N ASP A 50 4.10 -3.61 6.68
CA ASP A 50 2.85 -3.77 7.41
C ASP A 50 3.05 -4.58 8.70
N ARG A 51 2.37 -4.16 9.77
CA ARG A 51 2.13 -4.98 10.97
C ARG A 51 0.67 -5.40 10.94
N LEU A 52 0.42 -6.68 10.70
CA LEU A 52 -0.93 -7.25 10.71
C LEU A 52 -1.20 -7.94 12.04
N ARG A 53 -2.41 -7.79 12.57
CA ARG A 53 -2.87 -8.50 13.76
C ARG A 53 -4.11 -9.31 13.43
N ARG A 54 -4.11 -10.58 13.80
CA ARG A 54 -5.28 -11.45 13.74
C ARG A 54 -6.16 -11.17 14.96
N GLY A 55 -7.39 -10.74 14.71
CA GLY A 55 -8.39 -10.54 15.75
C GLY A 55 -9.04 -11.84 16.21
N ASP A 56 -9.86 -11.75 17.25
CA ASP A 56 -10.62 -12.89 17.78
C ASP A 56 -11.65 -13.44 16.78
N ASP A 57 -12.06 -12.60 15.83
CA ASP A 57 -12.87 -12.96 14.65
C ASP A 57 -12.09 -13.75 13.58
N GLY A 58 -10.81 -14.03 13.83
CA GLY A 58 -9.90 -14.71 12.90
C GLY A 58 -9.43 -13.84 11.73
N GLN A 59 -9.89 -12.58 11.61
CA GLN A 59 -9.55 -11.70 10.50
C GLN A 59 -8.22 -11.00 10.74
N LEU A 60 -7.44 -10.81 9.67
CA LEU A 60 -6.25 -9.97 9.70
C LEU A 60 -6.65 -8.51 9.54
N LYS A 61 -6.18 -7.67 10.46
CA LYS A 61 -6.36 -6.21 10.43
C LYS A 61 -4.99 -5.55 10.39
N ILE A 62 -4.87 -4.45 9.66
CA ILE A 62 -3.63 -3.67 9.59
C ILE A 62 -3.53 -2.85 10.87
N ALA A 63 -2.60 -3.22 11.75
CA ALA A 63 -2.31 -2.48 12.97
C ALA A 63 -1.38 -1.28 12.71
N ARG A 64 -0.50 -1.41 11.71
CA ARG A 64 0.40 -0.34 11.25
C ARG A 64 0.78 -0.57 9.79
N ARG A 65 0.93 0.51 9.03
CA ARG A 65 1.52 0.51 7.69
C ARG A 65 2.53 1.63 7.58
N LYS A 66 3.74 1.32 7.10
CA LYS A 66 4.71 2.30 6.62
C LYS A 66 4.83 2.14 5.11
N ILE A 67 4.78 3.27 4.42
CA ILE A 67 4.98 3.36 2.97
C ILE A 67 6.32 4.04 2.74
N VAL A 68 7.14 3.43 1.91
CA VAL A 68 8.37 4.03 1.37
C VAL A 68 8.12 4.24 -0.12
N LEU A 69 8.09 5.49 -0.57
CA LEU A 69 7.94 5.83 -1.99
C LEU A 69 9.32 6.01 -2.60
N ASP A 70 9.53 5.42 -3.79
CA ASP A 70 10.79 5.54 -4.54
C ASP A 70 10.84 6.85 -5.35
N GLN A 71 10.39 7.94 -4.73
CA GLN A 71 10.29 9.27 -5.33
C GLN A 71 10.73 10.33 -4.32
N ASN A 72 11.83 11.03 -4.62
CA ASN A 72 12.29 12.17 -3.81
C ASN A 72 11.33 13.38 -3.93
N VAL A 73 10.73 13.54 -5.10
CA VAL A 73 9.73 14.58 -5.40
C VAL A 73 8.54 13.91 -6.05
N LEU A 74 7.36 14.14 -5.48
CA LEU A 74 6.11 13.62 -6.04
C LEU A 74 5.68 14.49 -7.22
N LEU A 75 5.63 13.88 -8.40
CA LEU A 75 5.17 14.54 -9.62
C LEU A 75 3.64 14.62 -9.71
N ALA A 76 2.94 13.78 -8.93
CA ALA A 76 1.50 13.80 -8.83
C ALA A 76 1.02 15.11 -8.20
N LYS A 77 0.00 15.73 -8.79
CA LYS A 77 -0.59 16.99 -8.28
C LYS A 77 -1.14 16.88 -6.84
N ASN A 78 -1.49 15.67 -6.42
CA ASN A 78 -1.95 15.34 -5.08
C ASN A 78 -1.81 13.83 -4.82
N ILE A 79 -1.89 13.45 -3.54
CA ILE A 79 -2.00 12.06 -3.09
C ILE A 79 -3.42 11.84 -2.55
N SER A 80 -4.29 11.30 -3.40
CA SER A 80 -5.71 11.06 -3.08
C SER A 80 -6.08 9.57 -3.13
N THR A 81 -5.10 8.71 -2.91
CA THR A 81 -5.21 7.24 -3.01
C THR A 81 -4.48 6.62 -1.83
N PHE A 82 -5.03 5.53 -1.28
CA PHE A 82 -4.35 4.75 -0.26
C PHE A 82 -3.28 3.86 -0.90
N PHE A 83 -2.36 3.33 -0.10
CA PHE A 83 -1.30 2.43 -0.55
C PHE A 83 -1.34 1.14 0.25
#